data_AF-D8MIA8-F1
#
_entry.id   AF-D8MIA8-F1
#
_cell.length_a   1.000
_cell.length_b   1.000
_cell.length_c   1.000
_cell.angle_alpha   90.00
_cell.angle_beta   90.00
_cell.angle_gamma   90.00
#
_symmetry.space_group_name_H-M   'P 1'
#
loop_
_entity.id
_entity.type
_entity.pdbx_description
1 polymer ?
#
loop_
_entity_poly.entity_id
_entity_poly.type
_entity_poly.pdbx_seq_one_letter_code
_entity_poly.pdbx_strand_id
1 'polypeptide(L)'
;DSVVSKDKDMVPYKIVKADNGDAWVEVSGKKMAPPEISAKVLQKMKKTAEDYLGAEVTEAVITVPAYFNDSQRQATKDAGRIAGLDVKRIINEPTAAALAYGMDKQRGDQKVAVYDLGGGTFDISIIEIAEIEGEHQFEVLSTNGDTFLGGE
;
A
#
# COMPACT_ATOMS: atom_id res chain seq x y z
N ASP A 1 12.14 4.86 -17.13
CA ASP A 1 11.35 5.74 -16.27
C ASP A 1 12.27 6.82 -15.73
N SER A 2 11.91 8.10 -15.83
CA SER A 2 12.77 9.22 -15.37
C SER A 2 12.92 9.24 -13.84
N VAL A 3 11.92 8.77 -13.10
CA VAL A 3 11.96 8.72 -11.64
C VAL A 3 12.94 7.66 -11.16
N VAL A 4 12.81 6.44 -11.68
CA VAL A 4 13.75 5.34 -11.37
C VAL A 4 15.20 5.70 -11.74
N SER A 5 15.40 6.41 -12.85
CA SER A 5 16.74 6.86 -13.25
C SER A 5 17.33 7.86 -12.26
N LYS A 6 16.52 8.78 -11.71
CA LYS A 6 16.95 9.73 -10.68
C LYS A 6 17.29 9.00 -9.38
N ASP A 7 16.44 8.08 -8.95
CA ASP A 7 16.63 7.32 -7.71
C ASP A 7 17.91 6.50 -7.73
N LYS A 8 18.27 5.94 -8.89
CA LYS A 8 19.50 5.15 -9.06
C LYS A 8 20.77 5.87 -8.63
N ASP A 9 20.80 7.20 -8.74
CA ASP A 9 21.94 8.03 -8.35
C ASP A 9 21.83 8.55 -6.90
N MET A 10 20.67 8.39 -6.25
CA MET A 10 20.38 8.85 -4.89
C MET A 10 20.46 7.74 -3.84
N VAL A 11 20.10 6.51 -4.19
CA VAL A 11 20.03 5.40 -3.23
C VAL A 11 21.38 4.69 -3.05
N PRO A 12 21.68 4.15 -1.86
CA PRO A 12 22.95 3.46 -1.60
C PRO A 12 23.00 2.02 -2.15
N TYR A 13 21.87 1.47 -2.59
CA TYR A 13 21.76 0.13 -3.16
C TYR A 13 21.68 0.15 -4.69
N LYS A 14 22.07 -0.95 -5.31
CA LYS A 14 22.16 -1.02 -6.78
C LYS A 14 20.80 -1.33 -7.40
N ILE A 15 20.26 -0.37 -8.15
CA ILE A 15 19.10 -0.59 -9.02
C ILE A 15 19.59 -1.13 -10.37
N VAL A 16 19.02 -2.26 -10.80
CA VAL A 16 19.35 -2.97 -12.04
C VAL A 16 18.11 -3.19 -12.89
N LYS A 17 18.31 -3.29 -14.21
CA LYS A 17 17.24 -3.64 -15.14
C LYS A 17 17.06 -5.17 -15.17
N ALA A 18 15.83 -5.63 -15.01
CA ALA A 18 15.45 -7.03 -15.22
C ALA A 18 15.34 -7.37 -16.71
N ASP A 19 15.24 -8.65 -17.03
CA ASP A 19 15.21 -9.12 -18.43
C ASP A 19 13.96 -8.64 -19.17
N ASN A 20 12.84 -8.48 -18.47
CA ASN A 20 11.60 -7.90 -19.00
C ASN A 20 11.60 -6.35 -19.02
N GLY A 21 12.66 -5.73 -18.52
CA GLY A 21 12.82 -4.28 -18.46
C GLY A 21 12.40 -3.59 -17.16
N ASP A 22 11.86 -4.34 -16.19
CA ASP A 22 11.46 -3.80 -14.89
C ASP A 22 12.66 -3.36 -14.05
N ALA A 23 12.40 -2.47 -13.09
CA ALA A 23 13.39 -2.03 -12.11
C ALA A 23 13.49 -3.05 -10.97
N TRP A 24 14.67 -3.66 -10.82
CA TRP A 24 14.99 -4.62 -9.75
C TRP A 24 16.16 -4.09 -8.91
N VAL A 25 16.43 -4.74 -7.79
CA VAL A 25 17.61 -4.46 -6.95
C VAL A 25 18.62 -5.60 -7.05
N GLU A 26 19.91 -5.31 -6.88
CA GLU A 26 20.97 -6.31 -6.78
C GLU A 26 21.61 -6.26 -5.39
N VAL A 27 21.54 -7.37 -4.66
CA VAL A 27 22.11 -7.52 -3.32
C VAL A 27 23.08 -8.69 -3.35
N SER A 28 24.35 -8.44 -3.04
CA SER A 28 25.41 -9.46 -3.03
C SER A 28 25.47 -10.30 -4.32
N GLY A 29 25.29 -9.65 -5.47
CA GLY A 29 25.29 -10.29 -6.80
C GLY A 29 23.99 -11.01 -7.17
N LYS A 30 22.98 -11.04 -6.29
CA LYS A 30 21.66 -11.60 -6.58
C LYS A 30 20.69 -10.50 -6.99
N LYS A 31 20.12 -10.62 -8.18
CA LYS A 31 19.01 -9.77 -8.63
C LYS A 31 17.71 -10.19 -7.93
N MET A 32 16.96 -9.22 -7.43
CA MET A 32 15.70 -9.44 -6.71
C MET A 32 14.64 -8.45 -7.18
N ALA A 33 13.43 -8.93 -7.38
CA ALA A 33 12.29 -8.11 -7.77
C ALA A 33 11.77 -7.31 -6.56
N PRO A 34 11.22 -6.10 -6.74
CA PRO A 34 10.63 -5.34 -5.65
C PRO A 34 9.58 -6.12 -4.83
N PRO A 35 8.68 -6.93 -5.43
CA PRO A 35 7.76 -7.78 -4.67
C PRO A 35 8.44 -8.76 -3.72
N GLU A 36 9.61 -9.31 -4.09
CA GLU A 36 10.37 -10.23 -3.23
C GLU A 36 10.93 -9.52 -2.00
N ILE A 37 11.34 -8.25 -2.15
CA ILE A 37 11.83 -7.41 -1.06
C ILE A 37 10.67 -7.03 -0.13
N SER A 38 9.56 -6.52 -0.70
CA SER A 38 8.36 -6.17 0.09
C SER A 38 7.76 -7.38 0.80
N ALA A 39 7.85 -8.57 0.21
CA ALA A 39 7.42 -9.81 0.86
C ALA A 39 8.18 -10.09 2.17
N LYS A 40 9.44 -9.64 2.31
CA LYS A 40 10.18 -9.77 3.59
C LYS A 40 9.57 -8.93 4.70
N VAL A 41 9.12 -7.72 4.37
CA VAL A 41 8.39 -6.85 5.32
C VAL A 41 7.06 -7.49 5.69
N LEU A 42 6.31 -7.98 4.71
CA LEU A 42 5.03 -8.65 4.93
C LEU A 42 5.18 -9.95 5.73
N GLN A 43 6.23 -10.74 5.51
CA GLN A 43 6.56 -11.92 6.32
C GLN A 43 6.80 -11.54 7.78
N LYS A 44 7.50 -10.43 8.04
CA LYS A 44 7.69 -9.93 9.41
C LYS A 44 6.35 -9.54 10.05
N MET A 45 5.46 -8.89 9.31
CA MET A 45 4.13 -8.48 9.81
C MET A 45 3.22 -9.68 10.06
N LYS A 46 3.20 -10.66 9.14
CA LYS A 46 2.54 -11.96 9.33
C LYS A 46 3.02 -12.60 10.63
N LYS A 47 4.35 -12.73 10.80
CA LYS A 47 4.92 -13.33 12.00
C LYS A 47 4.54 -12.58 13.28
N THR A 48 4.53 -11.25 13.25
CA THR A 48 4.06 -10.42 14.38
C THR A 48 2.61 -10.75 14.75
N ALA A 49 1.70 -10.90 13.77
CA ALA A 49 0.32 -11.26 14.02
C ALA A 49 0.19 -12.69 14.56
N GLU A 50 0.93 -13.65 14.01
CA GLU A 50 0.97 -15.03 14.48
C GLU A 50 1.49 -15.14 15.93
N ASP A 51 2.53 -14.37 16.27
CA ASP A 51 3.07 -14.33 17.63
C ASP A 51 2.05 -13.79 18.64
N TYR A 52 1.26 -12.80 18.24
CA TYR A 52 0.20 -12.24 19.07
C TYR A 52 -1.00 -13.19 19.22
N LEU A 53 -1.41 -13.86 18.14
CA LEU A 53 -2.60 -14.73 18.10
C LEU A 53 -2.31 -16.16 18.60
N GLY A 54 -1.06 -16.61 18.56
CA GLY A 54 -0.69 -18.01 18.83
C GLY A 54 -1.19 -19.00 17.77
N ALA A 55 -1.52 -18.51 16.57
CA ALA A 55 -2.07 -19.30 15.47
C ALA A 55 -1.50 -18.85 14.12
N GLU A 56 -1.57 -19.71 13.11
CA GLU A 56 -1.13 -19.39 11.74
C GLU A 56 -2.03 -18.33 11.11
N VAL A 57 -1.42 -17.38 10.39
CA VAL A 57 -2.13 -16.34 9.63
C VAL A 57 -1.88 -16.54 8.14
N THR A 58 -2.92 -16.88 7.40
CA THR A 58 -2.82 -17.21 5.97
C THR A 58 -3.49 -16.18 5.06
N GLU A 59 -4.25 -15.24 5.59
CA GLU A 59 -5.06 -14.30 4.80
C GLU A 59 -4.79 -12.86 5.23
N ALA A 60 -4.83 -11.91 4.30
CA ALA A 60 -4.62 -10.50 4.60
C ALA A 60 -5.37 -9.53 3.68
N VAL A 61 -5.61 -8.34 4.20
CA VAL A 61 -5.89 -7.13 3.43
C VAL A 61 -4.61 -6.28 3.46
N ILE A 62 -4.16 -5.81 2.29
CA ILE A 62 -2.92 -5.03 2.16
C ILE A 62 -3.26 -3.65 1.60
N THR A 63 -2.68 -2.60 2.18
CA THR A 63 -2.89 -1.22 1.74
C THR A 63 -2.00 -0.87 0.53
N VAL A 64 -2.44 0.09 -0.26
CA VAL A 64 -1.65 0.75 -1.31
C VAL A 64 -2.05 2.24 -1.39
N PRO A 65 -1.15 3.12 -1.87
CA PRO A 65 -1.52 4.49 -2.22
C PRO A 65 -2.70 4.52 -3.20
N ALA A 66 -3.58 5.51 -3.05
CA ALA A 66 -4.79 5.59 -3.87
C ALA A 66 -4.45 5.73 -5.36
N TYR A 67 -3.37 6.46 -5.65
CA TYR A 67 -2.93 6.75 -7.02
C TYR A 67 -2.04 5.66 -7.66
N PHE A 68 -1.85 4.51 -6.99
CA PHE A 68 -1.16 3.37 -7.60
C PHE A 68 -1.89 2.87 -8.86
N ASN A 69 -1.10 2.65 -9.91
CA ASN A 69 -1.57 2.05 -11.16
C ASN A 69 -1.72 0.51 -11.05
N ASP A 70 -2.25 -0.12 -12.11
CA ASP A 70 -2.52 -1.55 -12.12
C ASP A 70 -1.27 -2.42 -11.90
N SER A 71 -0.12 -2.04 -12.45
CA SER A 71 1.11 -2.83 -12.30
C SER A 71 1.66 -2.75 -10.88
N GLN A 72 1.60 -1.59 -10.23
CA GLN A 72 2.01 -1.41 -8.83
C GLN A 72 1.07 -2.16 -7.87
N ARG A 73 -0.25 -2.14 -8.12
CA ARG A 73 -1.24 -2.91 -7.36
C ARG A 73 -0.99 -4.41 -7.49
N GLN A 74 -0.75 -4.88 -8.71
CA GLN A 74 -0.47 -6.30 -8.97
C GLN A 74 0.84 -6.73 -8.29
N ALA A 75 1.90 -5.93 -8.40
CA ALA A 75 3.18 -6.16 -7.73
C ALA A 75 3.03 -6.27 -6.20
N THR A 76 2.20 -5.42 -5.59
CA THR A 76 1.91 -5.48 -4.15
C THR A 76 1.13 -6.74 -3.77
N LYS A 77 0.15 -7.13 -4.58
CA LYS A 77 -0.58 -8.39 -4.41
C LYS A 77 0.35 -9.61 -4.51
N ASP A 78 1.30 -9.57 -5.43
CA ASP A 78 2.30 -10.63 -5.59
C ASP A 78 3.28 -10.67 -4.41
N ALA A 79 3.66 -9.53 -3.84
CA ALA A 79 4.43 -9.49 -2.59
C ALA A 79 3.69 -10.22 -1.45
N GLY A 80 2.37 -10.03 -1.33
CA GLY A 80 1.53 -10.76 -0.37
C GLY A 80 1.55 -12.27 -0.60
N ARG A 81 1.42 -12.71 -1.86
CA ARG A 81 1.49 -14.14 -2.21
C ARG A 81 2.86 -14.74 -1.89
N ILE A 82 3.95 -14.05 -2.22
CA ILE A 82 5.33 -14.48 -1.91
C ILE A 82 5.54 -14.56 -0.39
N ALA A 83 4.87 -13.71 0.38
CA ALA A 83 4.88 -13.74 1.84
C ALA A 83 4.07 -14.90 2.45
N GLY A 84 3.36 -15.69 1.64
CA GLY A 84 2.49 -16.77 2.10
C GLY A 84 1.16 -16.27 2.65
N LEU A 85 0.62 -15.18 2.08
CA LEU A 85 -0.68 -14.61 2.40
C LEU A 85 -1.61 -14.70 1.17
N ASP A 86 -2.82 -15.19 1.37
CA ASP A 86 -3.93 -15.02 0.44
C ASP A 86 -4.48 -13.59 0.59
N VAL A 87 -4.20 -12.77 -0.42
CA VAL A 87 -4.57 -11.35 -0.43
C VAL A 87 -6.04 -11.20 -0.81
N LYS A 88 -6.90 -11.12 0.20
CA LYS A 88 -8.36 -10.99 0.05
C LYS A 88 -8.77 -9.67 -0.58
N ARG A 89 -8.04 -8.59 -0.27
CA ARG A 89 -8.29 -7.26 -0.81
C ARG A 89 -7.02 -6.43 -0.82
N ILE A 90 -6.86 -5.66 -1.89
CA ILE A 90 -5.99 -4.48 -1.90
C ILE A 90 -6.90 -3.28 -1.60
N ILE A 91 -6.61 -2.54 -0.55
CA ILE A 91 -7.39 -1.37 -0.15
C ILE A 91 -6.57 -0.10 -0.32
N ASN A 92 -7.19 0.99 -0.74
CA ASN A 92 -6.53 2.28 -0.81
C ASN A 92 -6.29 2.81 0.61
N GLU A 93 -5.10 3.34 0.86
CA GLU A 93 -4.70 3.96 2.14
C GLU A 93 -5.71 5.00 2.66
N PRO A 94 -6.14 6.01 1.88
CA PRO A 94 -7.10 6.99 2.39
C PRO A 94 -8.48 6.40 2.68
N THR A 95 -8.88 5.33 1.96
CA THR A 95 -10.11 4.59 2.27
C THR A 95 -9.99 3.82 3.58
N ALA A 96 -8.85 3.15 3.82
CA ALA A 96 -8.59 2.47 5.08
C ALA A 96 -8.58 3.45 6.27
N ALA A 97 -7.99 4.63 6.09
CA ALA A 97 -8.01 5.70 7.08
C ALA A 97 -9.43 6.23 7.35
N ALA A 98 -10.24 6.43 6.31
CA ALA A 98 -11.64 6.84 6.47
C ALA A 98 -12.50 5.79 7.18
N LEU A 99 -12.30 4.50 6.89
CA LEU A 99 -12.94 3.39 7.61
C LEU A 99 -12.61 3.45 9.10
N ALA A 100 -11.32 3.59 9.44
CA ALA A 100 -10.89 3.69 10.83
C ALA A 100 -11.48 4.93 11.53
N TYR A 101 -11.55 6.07 10.84
CA TYR A 101 -12.16 7.30 11.37
C TYR A 101 -13.68 7.15 11.59
N GLY A 102 -14.38 6.50 10.66
CA GLY A 102 -15.84 6.32 10.71
C GLY A 102 -16.28 5.33 11.78
N MET A 103 -15.50 4.29 12.08
CA MET A 103 -15.85 3.29 13.10
C MET A 103 -16.03 3.86 14.52
N ASP A 104 -15.24 4.87 14.89
CA ASP A 104 -15.27 5.45 16.24
C ASP A 104 -16.28 6.60 16.39
N LYS A 105 -16.81 7.14 15.29
CA LYS A 105 -17.57 8.41 15.32
C LYS A 105 -19.01 8.26 14.84
N GLN A 106 -19.92 8.09 15.79
CA GLN A 106 -21.38 8.13 15.58
C GLN A 106 -21.91 9.54 15.28
N ARG A 107 -21.68 10.07 14.08
CA ARG A 107 -22.23 11.39 13.72
C ARG A 107 -22.65 11.48 12.27
N GLY A 108 -23.79 10.87 11.92
CA GLY A 108 -24.55 11.15 10.70
C GLY A 108 -23.74 11.24 9.41
N ASP A 109 -24.31 11.88 8.39
CA ASP A 109 -23.61 12.06 7.12
C ASP A 109 -22.49 13.08 7.25
N GLN A 110 -21.29 12.71 6.80
CA GLN A 110 -20.09 13.55 6.85
C GLN A 110 -19.33 13.52 5.54
N LYS A 111 -18.74 14.67 5.21
CA LYS A 111 -17.73 14.76 4.17
C LYS A 111 -16.39 15.02 4.82
N VAL A 112 -15.43 14.14 4.57
CA VAL A 112 -14.08 14.22 5.11
C VAL A 112 -13.07 14.36 3.98
N ALA A 113 -12.01 15.12 4.24
CA ALA A 113 -10.81 15.14 3.42
C ALA A 113 -9.73 14.34 4.14
N VAL A 114 -9.26 13.28 3.51
CA VAL A 114 -8.12 12.49 4.01
C VAL A 114 -6.88 12.97 3.29
N TYR A 115 -6.02 13.69 4.02
CA TYR A 115 -4.72 14.14 3.57
C TYR A 115 -3.66 13.17 4.10
N ASP A 116 -3.03 12.40 3.21
CA ASP A 116 -2.01 11.41 3.53
C ASP A 116 -0.68 11.81 2.87
N LEU A 117 0.27 12.26 3.68
CA LEU A 117 1.62 12.61 3.24
C LEU A 117 2.61 11.68 3.95
N GLY A 118 3.02 10.64 3.23
CA GLY A 118 3.91 9.62 3.71
C GLY A 118 5.39 9.90 3.41
N GLY A 119 6.21 8.85 3.51
CA GLY A 119 7.63 8.93 3.21
C GLY A 119 7.94 9.14 1.73
N GLY A 120 7.16 8.56 0.82
CA GLY A 120 7.40 8.65 -0.63
C GLY A 120 6.17 8.93 -1.50
N THR A 121 4.97 8.97 -0.90
CA THR A 121 3.71 9.20 -1.61
C THR A 121 2.88 10.25 -0.91
N PHE A 122 2.11 10.99 -1.71
CA PHE A 122 1.11 11.93 -1.27
C PHE A 122 -0.23 11.55 -1.90
N ASP A 123 -1.26 11.42 -1.08
CA ASP A 123 -2.64 11.23 -1.51
C ASP A 123 -3.57 12.24 -0.82
N ILE A 124 -4.59 12.68 -1.56
CA ILE A 124 -5.72 13.44 -1.04
C ILE A 124 -7.01 12.84 -1.57
N SER A 125 -7.90 12.44 -0.68
CA SER A 125 -9.24 11.93 -1.05
C SER A 125 -10.34 12.69 -0.34
N ILE A 126 -11.41 13.00 -1.08
CA ILE A 126 -12.66 13.50 -0.52
C ILE A 126 -13.61 12.32 -0.43
N ILE A 127 -14.04 12.02 0.79
CA ILE A 127 -14.84 10.83 1.10
C ILE A 127 -16.12 11.27 1.80
N GLU A 128 -17.25 10.79 1.29
CA GLU A 128 -18.54 10.89 1.95
C GLU A 128 -18.75 9.63 2.79
N ILE A 129 -19.07 9.84 4.07
CA ILE A 129 -19.41 8.80 5.03
C ILE A 129 -20.88 9.01 5.34
N ALA A 130 -21.74 8.10 4.90
CA ALA A 130 -23.17 8.15 5.14
C ALA A 130 -23.59 7.01 6.07
N GLU A 131 -24.58 7.24 6.91
CA GLU A 131 -25.19 6.17 7.72
C GLU A 131 -26.52 5.76 7.08
N ILE A 132 -26.54 4.58 6.45
CA ILE A 132 -27.72 4.04 5.77
C ILE A 132 -28.12 2.75 6.48
N GLU A 133 -29.34 2.72 7.00
CA GLU A 133 -29.90 1.55 7.70
C GLU A 133 -29.05 1.05 8.90
N GLY A 134 -28.27 1.96 9.53
CA GLY A 134 -27.38 1.63 10.65
C GLY A 134 -26.03 1.06 10.22
N GLU A 135 -25.73 1.03 8.92
CA GLU A 135 -24.42 0.71 8.37
C GLU A 135 -23.74 1.96 7.81
N HIS A 136 -22.43 2.07 8.00
CA HIS A 136 -21.64 3.15 7.41
C HIS A 136 -21.27 2.82 5.96
N GLN A 137 -21.76 3.61 5.02
CA GLN A 137 -21.32 3.59 3.62
C GLN A 137 -20.22 4.63 3.41
N PHE A 138 -19.15 4.22 2.72
CA PHE A 138 -18.01 5.06 2.40
C PHE A 138 -17.90 5.22 0.89
N GLU A 139 -18.09 6.43 0.40
CA GLU A 139 -18.00 6.76 -1.02
C GLU A 139 -16.83 7.72 -1.27
N VAL A 140 -15.88 7.30 -2.11
CA VAL A 140 -14.78 8.17 -2.55
C VAL A 140 -15.32 9.06 -3.68
N LEU A 141 -15.58 10.33 -3.37
CA LEU A 141 -16.08 11.30 -4.35
C LEU A 141 -15.00 11.74 -5.33
N SER A 142 -13.78 11.91 -4.82
CA SER A 142 -12.62 12.25 -5.63
C SER A 142 -11.33 11.85 -4.95
N THR A 143 -10.30 11.58 -5.75
CA THR A 143 -8.95 11.31 -5.27
C THR A 143 -7.92 11.93 -6.20
N ASN A 144 -6.84 12.44 -5.64
CA ASN A 144 -5.67 12.93 -6.37
C ASN A 144 -4.42 12.65 -5.53
N GLY A 145 -3.23 12.86 -6.09
CA GLY A 145 -1.99 12.58 -5.40
C GLY A 145 -0.77 12.64 -6.31
N ASP A 146 0.37 12.33 -5.72
CA ASP A 146 1.65 12.12 -6.40
C ASP A 146 2.36 10.91 -5.76
N THR A 147 2.60 9.87 -6.56
CA THR A 147 3.25 8.63 -6.10
C THR A 147 4.76 8.77 -5.87
N PHE A 148 5.33 9.96 -6.07
CA PHE A 148 6.75 10.26 -5.90
C PHE A 148 6.99 11.59 -5.14
N LEU A 149 6.09 11.93 -4.22
CA LEU A 149 6.19 13.08 -3.33
C LEU A 149 6.03 12.63 -1.88
N GLY A 150 7.03 12.88 -1.05
CA GLY A 150 7.00 12.53 0.38
C GLY A 150 8.12 13.22 1.16
N GLY A 151 8.52 12.62 2.27
CA GLY A 151 9.63 13.10 3.10
C GLY A 151 11.03 12.79 2.55
N GLU A 152 11.16 11.84 1.62
CA GLU A 152 12.43 11.46 0.94
C GLU A 152 12.92 12.49 -0.09
#